data_AF-A0A6J4Z151-F1
#
_entry.id   AF-A0A6J4Z151-F1
#
_cell.length_a   1.000
_cell.length_b   1.000
_cell.length_c   1.000
_cell.angle_alpha   90.00
_cell.angle_beta   90.00
_cell.angle_gamma   90.00
#
_symmetry.space_group_name_H-M   'P 1'
#
loop_
_entity.id
_entity.type
_entity.pdbx_description
1 polymer ?
#
loop_
_entity_poly.entity_id
_entity_poly.type
_entity_poly.pdbx_seq_one_letter_code
_entity_poly.pdbx_strand_id
1 'polypeptide(L)'
;MNELSAKQYSKDEVDRIIRRALKMKKEDSVTHQELIDTAKEFGIDSETLEDAIKEDREGYQKLKARRKRLRRRKARFHRHLWSYIIVIGGLLLINATTPGPWWFQWPALGWGIGLAFNFKAAYFPLHKDASSENSIIIP
;
A
#
# COMPACT_ATOMS: atom_id res chain seq x y z
N MET A 1 52.47 2.88 0.72
CA MET A 1 51.59 2.75 -0.46
C MET A 1 50.61 1.63 -0.15
N ASN A 2 49.31 1.94 -0.05
CA ASN A 2 48.19 1.04 -0.31
C ASN A 2 46.89 1.86 -0.25
N GLU A 3 46.42 2.15 -1.45
CA GLU A 3 45.05 2.44 -1.88
C GLU A 3 44.00 2.56 -0.77
N LEU A 4 43.69 3.81 -0.40
CA LEU A 4 42.33 4.18 -0.02
C LEU A 4 41.46 3.98 -1.29
N SER A 5 41.13 2.73 -1.59
CA SER A 5 40.17 2.39 -2.64
C SER A 5 38.92 3.22 -2.37
N ALA A 6 38.68 4.21 -3.22
CA ALA A 6 37.54 5.09 -3.11
C ALA A 6 36.30 4.21 -3.19
N LYS A 7 35.73 3.85 -2.04
CA LYS A 7 34.57 2.96 -1.97
C LYS A 7 33.43 3.63 -2.71
N GLN A 8 33.19 3.17 -3.94
CA GLN A 8 32.02 3.54 -4.71
C GLN A 8 30.85 2.76 -4.15
N TYR A 9 29.81 3.49 -3.73
CA TYR A 9 28.57 2.91 -3.27
C TYR A 9 27.54 3.02 -4.38
N SER A 10 26.82 1.92 -4.64
CA SER A 10 25.67 1.96 -5.54
C SER A 10 24.57 2.84 -4.95
N LYS A 11 23.75 3.47 -5.80
CA LYS A 11 22.59 4.28 -5.39
C LYS A 11 21.68 3.52 -4.41
N ASP A 12 21.45 2.24 -4.65
CA ASP A 12 20.62 1.38 -3.80
C ASP A 12 21.27 1.08 -2.44
N GLU A 13 22.60 1.07 -2.38
CA GLU A 13 23.37 0.84 -1.16
C GLU A 13 23.39 2.07 -0.27
N VAL A 14 23.64 3.25 -0.87
CA VAL A 14 23.57 4.55 -0.19
C VAL A 14 22.21 4.74 0.45
N ASP A 15 21.14 4.52 -0.30
CA ASP A 15 19.77 4.68 0.15
C ASP A 15 19.41 3.72 1.31
N ARG A 16 19.88 2.47 1.25
CA ARG A 16 19.68 1.49 2.32
C ARG A 16 20.46 1.84 3.59
N ILE A 17 21.67 2.37 3.46
CA ILE A 17 22.52 2.78 4.60
C ILE A 17 21.93 4.01 5.29
N ILE A 18 21.55 5.04 4.52
CA ILE A 18 20.95 6.27 5.05
C ILE A 18 19.66 5.95 5.80
N ARG A 19 18.76 5.15 5.20
CA ARG A 19 17.53 4.72 5.88
C ARG A 19 17.78 3.99 7.19
N ARG A 20 18.83 3.17 7.26
CA ARG A 20 19.18 2.44 8.49
C ARG A 20 19.74 3.39 9.56
N ALA A 21 20.57 4.34 9.17
CA ALA A 21 21.13 5.35 10.07
C ALA A 21 20.05 6.26 10.67
N LEU A 22 19.11 6.74 9.85
CA LEU A 22 17.98 7.56 10.31
C LEU A 22 17.08 6.81 11.31
N LYS A 23 16.79 5.54 11.04
CA LYS A 23 16.03 4.68 11.95
C LYS A 23 16.70 4.51 13.32
N MET A 24 18.04 4.57 13.37
CA MET A 24 18.80 4.48 14.63
C MET A 24 18.82 5.80 15.40
N LYS A 25 18.74 6.95 14.71
CA LYS A 25 18.68 8.28 15.34
C LYS A 25 17.32 8.60 15.99
N LYS A 26 16.29 7.77 15.76
CA LYS A 26 14.92 7.91 16.34
C LYS A 26 14.23 9.24 15.97
N GLU A 27 14.73 9.93 14.95
CA GLU A 27 14.21 11.19 14.42
C GLU A 27 13.52 10.88 13.10
N ASP A 28 12.20 10.68 13.15
CA ASP A 28 11.38 10.28 11.99
C ASP A 28 10.95 11.49 11.14
N SER A 29 11.41 12.70 11.50
CA SER A 29 11.02 13.95 10.84
C SER A 29 12.09 15.04 11.00
N VAL A 30 12.51 15.62 9.88
CA VAL A 30 13.35 16.83 9.81
C VAL A 30 12.43 18.05 9.70
N THR A 31 12.75 19.15 10.39
CA THR A 31 11.95 20.37 10.29
C THR A 31 12.18 21.05 8.95
N HIS A 32 11.17 21.72 8.40
CA HIS A 32 11.26 22.41 7.11
C HIS A 32 12.44 23.41 7.02
N GLN A 33 12.74 24.10 8.13
CA GLN A 33 13.88 25.03 8.21
C GLN A 33 15.23 24.30 8.14
N GLU A 34 15.37 23.19 8.86
CA GLU A 34 16.60 22.37 8.86
C GLU A 34 16.88 21.78 7.48
N LEU A 35 15.82 21.44 6.73
CA LEU A 35 15.93 21.01 5.34
C LEU A 35 16.42 22.14 4.42
N ILE A 36 15.89 23.35 4.58
CA ILE A 36 16.32 24.54 3.82
C ILE A 36 17.78 24.88 4.12
N ASP A 37 18.18 24.84 5.39
CA ASP A 37 19.54 25.15 5.81
C ASP A 37 20.55 24.15 5.23
N THR A 38 20.19 22.85 5.26
CA THR A 38 20.98 21.79 4.64
C THR A 38 21.08 21.99 3.13
N ALA A 39 19.97 22.31 2.44
CA ALA A 39 19.96 22.53 1.00
C ALA A 39 20.84 23.72 0.59
N LYS A 40 20.79 24.82 1.34
CA LYS A 40 21.66 25.99 1.15
C LYS A 40 23.13 25.66 1.34
N GLU A 41 23.47 24.81 2.30
CA GLU A 41 24.85 24.33 2.52
C GLU A 41 25.40 23.61 1.28
N PHE A 42 24.55 22.85 0.58
CA PHE A 42 24.89 22.18 -0.69
C PHE A 42 24.74 23.09 -1.93
N GLY A 43 24.43 24.38 -1.76
CA GLY A 43 24.27 25.34 -2.86
C GLY A 43 22.98 25.17 -3.66
N ILE A 44 21.99 24.45 -3.12
CA ILE A 44 20.65 24.33 -3.72
C ILE A 44 19.84 25.55 -3.30
N ASP A 45 19.31 26.28 -4.26
CA ASP A 45 18.47 27.43 -3.97
C ASP A 45 17.11 27.00 -3.39
N SER A 46 16.53 27.88 -2.57
CA SER A 46 15.28 27.57 -1.88
C SER A 46 14.09 27.38 -2.82
N GLU A 47 14.14 27.95 -4.03
CA GLU A 47 13.06 27.86 -5.01
C GLU A 47 13.06 26.47 -5.67
N THR A 48 14.21 25.99 -6.12
CA THR A 48 14.42 24.62 -6.63
C THR A 48 14.08 23.57 -5.56
N LEU A 49 14.42 23.81 -4.29
CA LEU A 49 14.04 22.91 -3.20
C LEU A 49 12.52 22.84 -3.00
N GLU A 50 11.83 23.98 -3.01
CA GLU A 50 10.37 24.03 -2.82
C GLU A 50 9.62 23.36 -3.98
N ASP A 51 10.09 23.56 -5.21
CA ASP A 51 9.55 22.89 -6.38
C ASP A 51 9.74 21.37 -6.30
N ALA A 52 10.92 20.91 -5.88
CA ALA A 52 11.18 19.48 -5.65
C ALA A 52 10.32 18.90 -4.52
N ILE A 53 10.11 19.63 -3.41
CA ILE A 53 9.24 19.21 -2.31
C ILE A 53 7.79 19.10 -2.79
N LYS A 54 7.32 20.06 -3.59
CA LYS A 54 5.96 20.06 -4.14
C LYS A 54 5.75 18.86 -5.06
N GLU A 55 6.69 18.60 -5.96
CA GLU A 55 6.65 17.46 -6.88
C GLU A 55 6.67 16.12 -6.12
N ASP A 56 7.58 15.95 -5.15
CA ASP A 56 7.64 14.74 -4.33
C ASP A 56 6.35 14.55 -3.52
N ARG A 57 5.82 15.62 -2.93
CA ARG A 57 4.57 15.57 -2.16
C ARG A 57 3.40 15.14 -3.03
N GLU A 58 3.28 15.65 -4.25
CA GLU A 58 2.24 15.23 -5.19
C GLU A 58 2.38 13.75 -5.59
N GLY A 59 3.59 13.31 -5.92
CA GLY A 59 3.89 11.90 -6.21
C GLY A 59 3.58 10.98 -5.03
N TYR A 60 4.04 11.33 -3.84
CA TYR A 60 3.85 10.57 -2.62
C TYR A 60 2.37 10.48 -2.21
N GLN A 61 1.62 11.57 -2.36
CA GLN A 61 0.17 11.57 -2.08
C GLN A 61 -0.61 10.67 -3.05
N LYS A 62 -0.27 10.68 -4.35
CA LYS A 62 -0.86 9.79 -5.36
C LYS A 62 -0.60 8.32 -5.00
N LEU A 63 0.64 7.96 -4.64
CA LEU A 63 1.01 6.61 -4.21
C LEU A 63 0.29 6.19 -2.92
N LYS A 64 0.23 7.07 -1.92
CA LYS A 64 -0.47 6.82 -0.65
C LYS A 64 -1.97 6.63 -0.86
N ALA A 65 -2.60 7.43 -1.71
CA ALA A 65 -4.01 7.30 -2.08
C ALA A 65 -4.28 5.95 -2.76
N ARG A 66 -3.43 5.53 -3.71
CA ARG A 66 -3.52 4.22 -4.37
C ARG A 66 -3.43 3.07 -3.35
N ARG A 67 -2.43 3.09 -2.47
CA ARG A 67 -2.27 2.09 -1.40
C ARG A 67 -3.47 2.05 -0.45
N LYS A 68 -4.00 3.22 -0.06
CA LYS A 68 -5.17 3.32 0.82
C LYS A 68 -6.43 2.76 0.16
N ARG A 69 -6.64 3.02 -1.14
CA ARG A 69 -7.76 2.45 -1.91
C ARG A 69 -7.69 0.91 -1.94
N LEU A 70 -6.51 0.35 -2.22
CA LEU A 70 -6.30 -1.11 -2.21
C LEU A 70 -6.56 -1.72 -0.83
N ARG A 71 -6.01 -1.12 0.24
CA ARG A 71 -6.26 -1.59 1.62
C ARG A 71 -7.74 -1.55 1.99
N ARG A 72 -8.45 -0.46 1.65
CA ARG A 72 -9.89 -0.31 1.92
C ARG A 72 -10.73 -1.36 1.18
N ARG A 73 -10.40 -1.66 -0.08
CA ARG A 73 -11.09 -2.71 -0.86
C ARG A 73 -10.90 -4.08 -0.20
N LYS A 74 -9.66 -4.43 0.15
CA LYS A 74 -9.35 -5.69 0.85
C LYS A 74 -10.07 -5.78 2.20
N ALA A 75 -10.04 -4.72 3.01
CA ALA A 75 -10.71 -4.71 4.32
C ALA A 75 -12.23 -4.87 4.22
N ARG A 76 -12.86 -4.21 3.24
CA ARG A 76 -14.31 -4.36 2.99
C ARG A 76 -14.66 -5.81 2.64
N PHE A 77 -13.87 -6.45 1.79
CA PHE A 77 -14.06 -7.86 1.43
C PHE A 77 -13.93 -8.79 2.65
N HIS A 78 -12.88 -8.60 3.47
CA HIS A 78 -12.67 -9.42 4.68
C HIS A 78 -13.84 -9.32 5.66
N ARG A 79 -14.46 -8.14 5.81
CA ARG A 79 -15.64 -7.98 6.67
C ARG A 79 -16.80 -8.84 6.19
N HIS A 80 -17.09 -8.84 4.89
CA HIS A 80 -18.17 -9.66 4.33
C HIS A 80 -17.88 -11.16 4.42
N LEU A 81 -16.62 -11.57 4.21
CA LEU A 81 -16.19 -12.96 4.40
C LEU A 81 -16.34 -13.42 5.85
N TRP A 82 -15.94 -12.58 6.82
CA TRP A 82 -16.11 -12.89 8.24
C TRP A 82 -17.58 -13.06 8.63
N SER A 83 -18.46 -12.15 8.19
CA SER A 83 -19.89 -12.29 8.42
C SER A 83 -20.44 -13.59 7.81
N TYR A 84 -20.00 -13.96 6.61
CA TYR A 84 -20.40 -15.22 5.97
C TYR A 84 -19.96 -16.45 6.78
N ILE A 85 -18.69 -16.49 7.23
CA ILE A 85 -18.17 -17.61 8.04
C ILE A 85 -18.95 -17.75 9.35
N ILE A 86 -19.22 -16.64 10.04
CA ILE A 86 -19.96 -16.65 11.32
C ILE A 86 -21.39 -17.16 11.11
N VAL A 87 -22.09 -16.66 10.09
CA VAL A 87 -23.48 -17.06 9.81
C VAL A 87 -23.53 -18.54 9.40
N ILE A 88 -22.73 -18.97 8.43
CA ILE A 88 -22.72 -20.36 7.97
C ILE A 88 -22.25 -21.32 9.06
N GLY A 89 -21.23 -20.94 9.85
CA GLY A 89 -20.79 -21.72 11.01
C GLY A 89 -21.89 -21.86 12.07
N GLY A 90 -22.61 -20.77 12.37
CA GLY A 90 -23.75 -20.80 13.29
C GLY A 90 -24.89 -21.69 12.78
N LEU A 91 -25.24 -21.58 11.49
CA LEU A 91 -26.25 -22.43 10.86
C LEU A 91 -25.85 -23.91 10.85
N LEU A 92 -24.57 -24.20 10.59
CA LEU A 92 -24.04 -25.56 10.63
C LEU A 92 -24.18 -26.17 12.03
N LEU A 93 -23.86 -25.41 13.09
CA LEU A 93 -24.02 -25.86 14.47
C LEU A 93 -25.49 -26.11 14.84
N ILE A 94 -26.40 -25.22 14.42
CA ILE A 94 -27.84 -25.40 14.63
C ILE A 94 -28.33 -26.67 13.90
N ASN A 95 -27.91 -26.86 12.66
CA ASN A 95 -28.29 -28.03 11.87
C ASN A 95 -27.73 -29.33 12.46
N ALA A 96 -26.48 -29.31 12.95
CA ALA A 96 -25.84 -30.48 13.56
C ALA A 96 -26.46 -30.91 14.90
N THR A 97 -27.04 -29.96 15.64
CA THR A 97 -27.72 -30.21 16.92
C THR A 97 -29.22 -30.48 16.78
N THR A 98 -29.78 -30.29 15.57
CA THR A 98 -31.21 -30.49 15.29
C THR A 98 -31.42 -31.76 14.47
N PRO A 99 -32.23 -32.74 14.94
CA PRO A 99 -32.61 -33.87 14.11
C PRO A 99 -33.49 -33.41 12.94
N GLY A 100 -33.07 -33.69 11.71
CA GLY A 100 -33.80 -33.27 10.51
C GLY A 100 -32.91 -33.21 9.25
N PRO A 101 -33.48 -32.79 8.11
CA PRO A 101 -32.74 -32.66 6.86
C PRO A 101 -31.71 -31.53 6.90
N TRP A 102 -30.60 -31.72 6.19
CA TRP A 102 -29.47 -30.79 6.15
C TRP A 102 -29.80 -29.55 5.29
N TRP A 103 -30.50 -28.58 5.88
CA TRP A 103 -30.92 -27.34 5.21
C TRP A 103 -29.88 -26.22 5.15
N PHE A 104 -28.79 -26.27 5.93
CA PHE A 104 -27.79 -25.18 5.99
C PHE A 104 -27.09 -24.90 4.64
N GLN A 105 -27.06 -25.90 3.75
CA GLN A 105 -26.47 -25.79 2.42
C GLN A 105 -27.20 -24.79 1.51
N TRP A 106 -28.51 -24.58 1.70
CA TRP A 106 -29.29 -23.65 0.86
C TRP A 106 -28.91 -22.18 1.11
N PRO A 107 -28.84 -21.69 2.37
CA PRO A 107 -28.25 -20.39 2.68
C PRO A 107 -26.78 -20.26 2.26
N ALA A 108 -25.98 -21.32 2.44
CA ALA A 108 -24.57 -21.33 2.03
C ALA A 108 -24.41 -21.15 0.51
N LEU A 109 -25.21 -21.85 -0.29
CA LEU A 109 -25.18 -21.74 -1.75
C LEU A 109 -25.71 -20.39 -2.23
N GLY A 110 -26.85 -19.93 -1.69
CA GLY A 110 -27.44 -18.64 -2.08
C GLY A 110 -26.52 -17.45 -1.80
N TRP A 111 -25.98 -17.36 -0.57
CA TRP A 111 -25.09 -16.26 -0.19
C TRP A 111 -23.64 -16.45 -0.64
N GLY A 112 -23.18 -17.71 -0.77
CA GLY A 112 -21.84 -18.04 -1.24
C GLY A 112 -21.59 -17.60 -2.68
N ILE A 113 -22.60 -17.71 -3.56
CA ILE A 113 -22.52 -17.22 -4.94
C ILE A 113 -22.31 -15.69 -4.97
N GLY A 114 -23.08 -14.93 -4.19
CA GLY A 114 -22.91 -13.47 -4.07
C GLY A 114 -21.54 -13.06 -3.50
N LEU A 115 -20.97 -13.87 -2.60
CA LEU A 115 -19.63 -13.64 -2.07
C LEU A 115 -18.53 -13.93 -3.09
N ALA A 116 -18.69 -14.95 -3.94
CA ALA A 116 -17.75 -15.27 -5.02
C ALA A 116 -17.59 -14.11 -6.02
N PHE A 117 -18.70 -13.44 -6.37
CA PHE A 117 -18.64 -12.23 -7.21
C PHE A 117 -17.91 -11.07 -6.51
N ASN A 118 -18.12 -10.88 -5.21
CA ASN A 118 -17.40 -9.88 -4.42
C ASN A 118 -15.89 -10.19 -4.30
N PHE A 119 -15.52 -11.46 -4.20
CA PHE A 119 -14.12 -11.91 -4.17
C PHE A 119 -13.41 -11.57 -5.49
N LYS A 120 -14.04 -11.91 -6.63
CA LYS A 120 -13.50 -11.58 -7.96
C LYS A 120 -13.26 -10.08 -8.10
N ALA A 121 -14.21 -9.23 -7.69
CA ALA A 121 -14.04 -7.77 -7.76
C ALA A 121 -12.94 -7.22 -6.83
N ALA A 122 -12.66 -7.88 -5.70
CA ALA A 122 -11.64 -7.46 -4.74
C ALA A 122 -10.22 -7.92 -5.12
N TYR A 123 -10.07 -9.09 -5.74
CA TYR A 123 -8.79 -9.73 -6.05
C TYR A 123 -8.39 -9.67 -7.53
N PHE A 124 -9.34 -9.56 -8.46
CA PHE A 124 -9.08 -9.25 -9.87
C PHE A 124 -9.45 -7.78 -10.13
N PRO A 125 -8.55 -6.82 -9.86
CA PRO A 125 -8.67 -5.52 -10.50
C PRO A 125 -8.47 -5.78 -12.00
N LEU A 126 -9.58 -5.81 -12.76
CA LEU A 126 -9.52 -5.79 -14.22
C LEU A 126 -8.57 -4.63 -14.60
N HIS A 127 -7.53 -4.98 -15.34
CA HIS A 127 -6.46 -4.10 -15.79
C HIS A 127 -7.06 -2.95 -16.61
N LYS A 128 -7.45 -1.85 -15.95
CA LYS A 128 -8.00 -0.67 -16.63
C LYS A 128 -7.22 0.61 -16.31
N ASP A 129 -5.93 0.43 -16.00
CA ASP A 129 -5.04 1.53 -15.65
C ASP A 129 -3.72 1.50 -16.47
N ALA A 130 -3.53 0.55 -17.41
CA ALA A 130 -2.28 0.45 -18.20
C ALA A 130 -2.16 1.46 -19.35
N SER A 131 -3.25 2.16 -19.68
CA SER A 131 -3.33 3.01 -20.88
C SER A 131 -3.24 4.51 -20.60
N SER A 132 -2.98 4.94 -19.36
CA SER A 132 -2.74 6.36 -19.05
C SER A 132 -1.27 6.69 -18.71
N GLU A 133 -0.34 5.74 -18.83
CA GLU A 133 1.08 5.92 -18.52
C GLU A 133 1.94 6.24 -19.77
N ASN A 134 1.33 6.42 -20.94
CA ASN A 134 2.04 6.76 -22.19
C ASN A 134 1.81 8.19 -22.68
N SER A 135 1.30 9.10 -21.84
CA SER A 135 1.13 10.52 -22.20
C SER A 135 2.06 11.46 -21.43
N ILE A 136 3.01 10.93 -20.65
CA ILE A 136 4.08 11.71 -20.00
C ILE A 136 5.40 11.35 -20.69
N ILE A 137 5.45 11.59 -22.00
CA ILE A 137 6.70 11.82 -22.70
C ILE A 137 6.57 13.24 -23.23
N ILE A 138 7.19 14.17 -22.51
CA ILE A 138 7.47 15.52 -23.01
C ILE A 138 8.99 15.51 -23.29
N PRO A 139 9.44 15.97 -24.47
CA PRO A 139 10.85 16.01 -24.84
C PRO A 139 11.69 16.93 -23.93
#